data_AF-A0A8R1ESM6-F1
#
_entry.id   AF-A0A8R1ESM6-F1
#
_cell.length_a   1.000
_cell.length_b   1.000
_cell.length_c   1.000
_cell.angle_alpha   90.00
_cell.angle_beta   90.00
_cell.angle_gamma   90.00
#
_symmetry.space_group_name_H-M   'P 1'
#
loop_
_entity.id
_entity.type
_entity.pdbx_description
1 polymer ?
#
loop_
_entity_poly.entity_id
_entity_poly.type
_entity_poly.pdbx_seq_one_letter_code
_entity_poly.pdbx_strand_id
1 'polypeptide(L)'
;MPRLVKKSRSSIQRYLSDPVSYGQKHKGYNGRKRKASSRDERNVIRSASNSSPSLHEINAELGIDVWPSFVPFFRNRRRSHTFQQDNAAIYSSNSTKNLFASKGIKVLGWPACSPDLNPIETLWENFVPRFY
;
A
#
# COMPACT_ATOMS: atom_id res chain seq x y z
N MET A 1 24.39 36.13 6.23
CA MET A 1 23.38 36.18 5.16
C MET A 1 22.27 35.18 5.46
N PRO A 2 21.05 35.63 5.82
CA PRO A 2 19.92 34.73 6.07
C PRO A 2 19.52 33.97 4.79
N ARG A 3 19.17 32.69 4.92
CA ARG A 3 18.65 31.91 3.80
C ARG A 3 17.23 32.38 3.49
N LEU A 4 17.00 32.88 2.27
CA LEU A 4 15.67 33.24 1.79
C LEU A 4 14.72 32.04 1.72
N VAL A 5 15.26 30.82 1.56
CA VAL A 5 14.51 29.57 1.49
C VAL A 5 15.18 28.50 2.36
N LYS A 6 14.39 27.76 3.15
CA LYS A 6 14.84 26.63 3.98
C LYS A 6 15.10 25.36 3.14
N LYS A 7 15.95 25.46 2.12
CA LYS A 7 16.39 24.34 1.27
C LYS A 7 17.91 24.32 1.15
N SER A 8 18.46 23.15 0.78
CA SER A 8 19.90 23.02 0.54
C SER A 8 20.27 23.73 -0.77
N ARG A 9 21.51 24.25 -0.83
CA ARG A 9 22.04 24.88 -2.06
C ARG A 9 22.03 23.90 -3.24
N SER A 10 22.34 22.62 -3.00
CA SER A 10 22.32 21.58 -4.03
C SER A 10 20.93 21.32 -4.61
N SER A 11 19.89 21.31 -3.77
CA SER A 11 18.50 21.19 -4.25
C SER A 11 18.05 22.41 -5.05
N ILE A 12 18.43 23.62 -4.61
CA ILE A 12 18.13 24.86 -5.34
C ILE A 12 18.83 24.86 -6.70
N GLN A 13 20.12 24.52 -6.73
CA GLN A 13 20.91 24.50 -7.96
C GLN A 13 20.38 23.45 -8.96
N ARG A 14 19.99 22.26 -8.48
CA ARG A 14 19.39 21.21 -9.31
C ARG A 14 18.02 21.62 -9.90
N TYR A 15 17.26 22.46 -9.18
CA TYR A 15 16.03 23.05 -9.70
C TYR A 15 16.30 24.13 -10.75
N LEU A 16 17.22 25.06 -10.47
CA LEU A 16 17.55 26.14 -11.40
C LEU A 16 18.22 25.65 -12.70
N SER A 17 18.93 24.52 -12.65
CA SER A 17 19.59 23.95 -13.83
C SER A 17 18.61 23.37 -14.85
N ASP A 18 17.46 22.84 -14.41
CA ASP A 18 16.41 22.34 -15.28
C ASP A 18 15.07 22.31 -14.52
N PRO A 19 14.34 23.44 -14.49
CA PRO A 19 13.10 23.54 -13.73
C PRO A 19 11.96 22.73 -14.36
N VAL A 20 12.04 22.43 -15.66
CA VAL A 20 10.98 21.70 -16.40
C VAL A 20 11.03 20.21 -16.08
N SER A 21 12.23 19.63 -15.93
CA SER A 21 12.39 18.21 -15.58
C SER A 21 12.51 17.95 -14.08
N TYR A 22 12.66 18.98 -13.24
CA TYR A 22 12.83 18.82 -11.80
C TYR A 22 11.61 18.12 -11.15
N GLY A 23 11.87 17.00 -10.48
CA GLY A 23 10.83 16.20 -9.83
C GLY A 23 10.11 15.21 -10.76
N GLN A 24 10.44 15.18 -12.06
CA GLN A 24 9.93 14.16 -12.95
C GLN A 24 10.51 12.79 -12.60
N LYS A 25 9.67 11.76 -12.72
CA LYS A 25 10.07 10.38 -12.45
C LYS A 25 11.07 9.93 -13.53
N HIS A 26 12.32 9.69 -13.14
CA HIS A 26 13.31 9.12 -14.04
C HIS A 26 12.86 7.75 -14.54
N LYS A 27 12.86 7.55 -15.88
CA LYS A 27 12.47 6.28 -16.53
C LYS A 27 13.26 5.06 -16.04
N GLY A 28 14.42 5.24 -15.41
CA GLY A 28 15.25 4.17 -14.84
C GLY A 28 15.00 3.85 -13.36
N TYR A 29 14.19 4.63 -12.64
CA TYR A 29 13.92 4.37 -11.22
C TYR A 29 12.82 3.29 -11.07
N ASN A 30 13.25 2.04 -11.12
CA ASN A 30 12.48 0.92 -10.62
C ASN A 30 12.68 0.92 -9.10
N GLY A 31 11.67 1.38 -8.35
CA GLY A 31 11.75 1.49 -6.89
C GLY A 31 12.02 0.15 -6.19
N ARG A 32 11.67 0.05 -4.91
CA ARG A 32 11.91 -1.19 -4.16
C ARG A 32 11.37 -2.42 -4.90
N LYS A 33 12.24 -3.38 -5.20
CA LYS A 33 11.86 -4.64 -5.84
C LYS A 33 10.82 -5.35 -4.98
N ARG A 34 9.78 -5.90 -5.61
CA ARG A 34 8.75 -6.70 -4.92
C ARG A 34 9.40 -7.97 -4.37
N LYS A 35 8.97 -8.39 -3.17
CA LYS A 35 9.42 -9.65 -2.55
C LYS A 35 8.87 -10.90 -3.24
N ALA A 36 7.75 -10.77 -3.95
CA ALA A 36 7.08 -11.84 -4.68
C ALA A 36 6.82 -11.41 -6.13
N SER A 37 6.93 -12.35 -7.06
CA SER A 37 6.55 -12.13 -8.46
C SER A 37 5.02 -12.21 -8.61
N SER A 38 4.51 -11.69 -9.73
CA SER A 38 3.07 -11.81 -10.06
C SER A 38 2.62 -13.27 -10.22
N ARG A 39 3.55 -14.19 -10.51
CA ARG A 39 3.26 -15.63 -10.58
C ARG A 39 3.08 -16.20 -9.18
N ASP A 40 3.96 -15.82 -8.26
CA ASP A 40 3.92 -16.31 -6.88
C ASP A 40 2.63 -15.83 -6.19
N GLU A 41 2.24 -14.57 -6.40
CA GLU A 41 0.97 -14.03 -5.89
C GLU A 41 -0.25 -14.84 -6.39
N ARG A 42 -0.27 -15.19 -7.68
CA ARG A 42 -1.33 -16.02 -8.25
C ARG A 42 -1.34 -17.43 -7.67
N ASN A 43 -0.16 -18.01 -7.43
CA ASN A 43 -0.04 -19.34 -6.85
C ASN A 43 -0.48 -19.38 -5.38
N VAL A 44 -0.11 -18.36 -4.58
CA VAL A 44 -0.60 -18.21 -3.20
C VAL A 44 -2.12 -18.15 -3.18
N ILE A 45 -2.71 -17.30 -4.03
CA ILE A 45 -4.17 -17.15 -4.11
C ILE A 45 -4.82 -18.47 -4.52
N ARG A 46 -4.28 -19.16 -5.53
CA ARG A 46 -4.81 -20.44 -6.00
C ARG A 46 -4.74 -21.52 -4.92
N SER A 47 -3.61 -21.65 -4.23
CA SER A 47 -3.41 -22.65 -3.17
C SER A 47 -4.33 -22.35 -1.98
N ALA A 48 -4.33 -21.10 -1.48
CA ALA A 48 -5.20 -20.68 -0.40
C ALA A 48 -6.70 -20.78 -0.70
N SER A 49 -7.12 -20.68 -1.96
CA SER A 49 -8.55 -20.72 -2.33
C SER A 49 -9.09 -22.13 -2.57
N ASN A 50 -8.25 -23.06 -3.04
CA ASN A 50 -8.69 -24.40 -3.44
C ASN A 50 -8.44 -25.46 -2.37
N SER A 51 -7.55 -25.20 -1.43
CA SER A 51 -7.23 -26.10 -0.31
C SER A 51 -7.16 -25.33 1.02
N SER A 52 -6.99 -26.05 2.13
CA SER A 52 -6.75 -25.48 3.46
C SER A 52 -5.28 -25.56 3.94
N PRO A 53 -4.24 -25.26 3.12
CA PRO A 53 -2.85 -25.52 3.45
C PRO A 53 -2.27 -24.47 4.39
N SER A 54 -1.55 -24.88 5.43
CA SER A 54 -0.98 -23.93 6.40
C SER A 54 -0.09 -22.87 5.74
N LEU A 55 0.13 -21.73 6.42
CA LEU A 55 1.08 -20.72 5.92
C LEU A 55 2.46 -21.33 5.65
N HIS A 56 2.86 -22.27 6.51
CA HIS A 56 4.12 -22.99 6.39
C HIS A 56 4.16 -23.85 5.11
N GLU A 57 3.08 -24.57 4.81
CA GLU A 57 2.97 -25.34 3.56
C GLU A 57 3.03 -24.43 2.32
N ILE A 58 2.35 -23.28 2.34
CA ILE A 58 2.39 -22.33 1.21
C ILE A 58 3.80 -21.75 1.04
N ASN A 59 4.46 -21.37 2.14
CA ASN A 59 5.82 -20.85 2.11
C ASN A 59 6.82 -21.91 1.64
N ALA A 60 6.63 -23.17 2.04
CA ALA A 60 7.46 -24.30 1.61
C ALA A 60 7.24 -24.66 0.12
N GLU A 61 5.99 -24.64 -0.36
CA GLU A 61 5.63 -24.93 -1.76
C GLU A 61 6.18 -23.85 -2.71
N LEU A 62 6.12 -22.59 -2.29
CA LEU A 62 6.45 -21.44 -3.16
C LEU A 62 7.82 -20.83 -2.90
N GLY A 63 8.53 -21.26 -1.86
CA GLY A 63 9.84 -20.74 -1.48
C GLY A 63 9.84 -19.24 -1.14
N ILE A 64 8.70 -18.69 -0.72
CA ILE A 64 8.53 -17.28 -0.39
C ILE A 64 8.01 -17.11 1.04
N ASP A 65 8.42 -16.03 1.70
CA ASP A 65 7.96 -15.68 3.04
C ASP A 65 6.73 -14.76 2.96
N VAL A 66 5.54 -15.36 3.05
CA VAL A 66 4.26 -14.65 2.99
C VAL A 66 3.81 -14.22 4.38
N TRP A 67 3.21 -13.03 4.48
CA TRP A 67 2.68 -12.51 5.74
C TRP A 67 1.51 -13.38 6.28
N PRO A 68 1.48 -13.73 7.58
CA PRO A 68 0.53 -14.71 8.12
C PRO A 68 -0.95 -14.42 7.88
N SER A 69 -1.38 -13.15 7.91
CA SER A 69 -2.80 -12.81 7.71
C SER A 69 -3.21 -12.72 6.24
N PHE A 70 -2.25 -12.84 5.32
CA PHE A 70 -2.51 -12.80 3.88
C PHE A 70 -3.28 -14.06 3.41
N VAL A 71 -2.91 -15.24 3.89
CA VAL A 71 -3.54 -16.51 3.49
C VAL A 71 -5.00 -16.62 3.99
N PRO A 72 -5.32 -16.36 5.28
CA PRO A 72 -6.69 -16.32 5.77
C PRO A 72 -7.58 -15.30 5.03
N PHE A 73 -7.02 -14.15 4.65
CA PHE A 73 -7.74 -13.13 3.88
C PHE A 73 -8.26 -13.68 2.55
N PHE A 74 -7.43 -14.40 1.79
CA PHE A 74 -7.84 -15.00 0.52
C PHE A 74 -8.69 -16.26 0.66
N ARG A 75 -8.50 -17.05 1.72
CA ARG A 75 -9.40 -18.19 2.05
C ARG A 75 -10.85 -17.74 2.23
N ASN A 76 -11.06 -16.56 2.82
CA ASN A 76 -12.38 -16.04 3.14
C ASN A 76 -13.04 -15.22 2.02
N ARG A 77 -12.51 -15.29 0.77
CA ARG A 77 -13.02 -14.57 -0.42
C ARG A 77 -14.51 -14.78 -0.72
N ARG A 78 -15.15 -15.79 -0.12
CA ARG A 78 -16.58 -16.07 -0.26
C ARG A 78 -17.49 -15.17 0.58
N ARG A 79 -16.93 -14.30 1.45
CA ARG A 79 -17.70 -13.26 2.16
C ARG A 79 -17.44 -11.89 1.53
N SER A 80 -18.49 -11.08 1.42
CA SER A 80 -18.42 -9.71 0.89
C SER A 80 -17.44 -8.87 1.70
N HIS A 81 -16.22 -8.67 1.20
CA HIS A 81 -15.25 -7.77 1.84
C HIS A 81 -15.69 -6.32 1.66
N THR A 82 -15.55 -5.53 2.73
CA THR A 82 -15.73 -4.08 2.67
C THR A 82 -14.36 -3.43 2.74
N PHE A 83 -14.05 -2.56 1.79
CA PHE A 83 -12.81 -1.81 1.72
C PHE A 83 -12.83 -0.67 2.73
N GLN A 84 -11.82 -0.59 3.58
CA GLN A 84 -11.67 0.47 4.58
C GLN A 84 -10.55 1.42 4.14
N GLN A 85 -10.84 2.72 4.15
CA GLN A 85 -9.89 3.80 3.92
C GLN A 85 -10.25 5.00 4.80
N ASP A 86 -9.27 5.85 5.08
CA ASP A 86 -9.48 7.14 5.73
C ASP A 86 -10.13 8.14 4.75
N ASN A 87 -10.81 9.16 5.28
CA ASN A 87 -11.48 10.16 4.47
C ASN A 87 -10.55 11.32 4.06
N ALA A 88 -9.25 11.02 3.81
CA ALA A 88 -8.31 12.03 3.34
C ALA A 88 -8.79 12.62 2.01
N ALA A 89 -8.50 13.91 1.78
CA ALA A 89 -9.01 14.65 0.62
C ALA A 89 -8.69 13.99 -0.75
N ILE A 90 -7.58 13.25 -0.82
CA ILE A 90 -7.15 12.52 -2.01
C ILE A 90 -8.08 11.31 -2.29
N TYR A 91 -8.62 10.68 -1.25
CA TYR A 91 -9.45 9.47 -1.34
C TYR A 91 -10.95 9.77 -1.36
N SER A 92 -11.36 10.98 -0.96
CA SER A 92 -12.76 11.42 -0.95
C SER A 92 -13.26 12.01 -2.28
N SER A 93 -12.38 12.11 -3.28
CA SER A 93 -12.71 12.64 -4.61
C SER A 93 -13.78 11.83 -5.34
N ASN A 94 -14.60 12.51 -6.16
CA ASN A 94 -15.62 11.83 -6.97
C ASN A 94 -15.02 10.83 -7.96
N SER A 95 -13.81 11.12 -8.48
CA SER A 95 -13.09 10.19 -9.36
C SER A 95 -12.79 8.87 -8.65
N THR A 96 -12.27 8.94 -7.42
CA THR A 96 -11.96 7.76 -6.59
C THR A 96 -13.24 6.97 -6.25
N LYS A 97 -14.32 7.66 -5.89
CA LYS A 97 -15.63 7.04 -5.60
C LYS A 97 -16.21 6.32 -6.82
N ASN A 98 -16.16 6.96 -8.00
CA ASN A 98 -16.63 6.37 -9.25
C ASN A 98 -15.82 5.13 -9.65
N LEU A 99 -14.51 5.16 -9.42
CA LEU A 99 -13.63 4.01 -9.68
C LEU A 99 -13.94 2.82 -8.76
N PHE A 100 -14.26 3.05 -7.49
CA PHE A 100 -14.68 1.98 -6.59
C PHE A 100 -16.02 1.40 -7.02
N ALA A 101 -16.99 2.26 -7.38
CA ALA A 101 -18.28 1.83 -7.90
C ALA A 101 -18.12 0.99 -9.19
N SER A 102 -17.29 1.42 -10.15
CA SER A 102 -17.06 0.69 -11.40
C SER A 102 -16.41 -0.67 -11.18
N LYS A 103 -15.65 -0.83 -10.09
CA LYS A 103 -15.01 -2.11 -9.71
C LYS A 103 -15.87 -2.96 -8.78
N GLY A 104 -17.06 -2.50 -8.41
CA GLY A 104 -17.94 -3.19 -7.46
C GLY A 104 -17.34 -3.29 -6.04
N ILE A 105 -16.45 -2.36 -5.68
CA ILE A 105 -15.80 -2.36 -4.37
C ILE A 105 -16.69 -1.61 -3.38
N LYS A 106 -17.20 -2.31 -2.37
CA LYS A 106 -17.95 -1.71 -1.27
C LYS A 106 -16.98 -0.99 -0.34
N VAL A 107 -17.07 0.33 -0.23
CA VAL A 107 -16.25 1.13 0.69
C VAL A 107 -17.00 1.33 2.00
N LEU A 108 -16.32 1.19 3.13
CA LEU A 108 -16.86 1.45 4.46
C LEU A 108 -17.06 2.96 4.64
N GLY A 109 -18.26 3.37 5.08
CA GLY A 109 -18.48 4.75 5.50
C GLY A 109 -17.68 5.05 6.77
N TRP A 110 -16.77 6.02 6.70
CA TRP A 110 -15.86 6.36 7.80
C TRP A 110 -16.14 7.77 8.33
N PRO A 111 -16.22 7.98 9.66
CA PRO A 111 -16.36 9.31 10.23
C PRO A 111 -15.11 10.17 9.96
N ALA A 112 -15.30 11.47 9.76
CA ALA A 112 -14.19 12.40 9.61
C ALA A 112 -13.44 12.57 10.94
N CYS A 113 -12.12 12.69 10.89
CA CYS A 113 -11.26 12.95 12.06
C CYS A 113 -11.34 11.88 13.16
N SER A 114 -11.41 10.60 12.80
CA SER A 114 -11.32 9.47 13.75
C SER A 114 -10.06 8.62 13.51
N PRO A 115 -8.87 9.12 13.89
CA PRO A 115 -7.61 8.38 13.79
C PRO A 115 -7.59 7.16 14.74
N ASP A 116 -8.21 7.30 15.91
CA ASP A 116 -8.38 6.28 16.94
C ASP A 116 -9.15 5.04 16.47
N LEU A 117 -10.06 5.21 15.51
CA LEU A 117 -10.81 4.11 14.93
C LEU A 117 -10.05 3.42 13.80
N ASN A 118 -8.94 3.98 13.31
CA ASN A 118 -8.26 3.48 12.12
C ASN A 118 -7.28 2.35 12.50
N PRO A 119 -7.61 1.06 12.23
CA PRO A 119 -6.76 -0.05 12.58
C PRO A 119 -5.41 0.00 11.85
N ILE A 120 -5.32 0.74 10.73
CA ILE A 120 -4.05 1.00 10.07
C ILE A 120 -3.15 1.84 10.98
N GLU A 121 -3.65 2.90 11.60
CA GLU A 121 -2.88 3.76 12.52
C GLU A 121 -2.40 2.98 13.74
N THR A 122 -3.27 2.14 14.34
CA THR A 122 -2.86 1.22 15.41
C THR A 122 -1.75 0.25 14.97
N LEU A 123 -1.81 -0.24 13.72
CA LEU A 123 -0.73 -1.07 13.17
C LEU A 123 0.57 -0.27 13.04
N TRP A 124 0.52 0.95 12.48
CA TRP A 124 1.69 1.82 12.39
C TRP A 124 2.32 2.07 13.76
N GLU A 125 1.53 2.43 14.77
CA GLU A 125 1.99 2.63 16.15
C GLU A 125 2.73 1.40 16.72
N ASN A 126 2.25 0.19 16.45
CA ASN A 126 2.94 -1.05 16.85
C ASN A 126 4.25 -1.29 16.08
N PHE A 127 4.36 -0.78 14.85
CA PHE A 127 5.57 -0.90 14.05
C PHE A 127 6.63 0.16 14.39
N VAL A 128 6.24 1.38 14.78
CA VAL A 128 7.19 2.46 15.08
C VAL A 128 8.30 2.03 16.06
N PRO A 129 8.00 1.38 17.20
CA PRO A 129 9.03 0.94 18.16
C PRO A 129 9.97 -0.16 17.64
N ARG A 130 9.61 -0.88 16.57
CA ARG A 130 10.45 -1.95 16.00
C ARG A 130 11.46 -1.46 14.97
N PHE A 131 11.36 -0.20 14.55
CA PHE A 131 12.25 0.42 13.58
C PHE A 131 13.19 1.46 14.19
N TYR A 132 13.11 1.68 15.51
CA TYR A 132 14.07 2.47 16.30
C TYR A 132 14.95 1.56 17.15
#